data_AF-A0A8D8NVM2-F1
#
_entry.id   AF-A0A8D8NVM2-F1
#
_cell.length_a   1.000
_cell.length_b   1.000
_cell.length_c   1.000
_cell.angle_alpha   90.00
_cell.angle_beta   90.00
_cell.angle_gamma   90.00
#
_symmetry.space_group_name_H-M   'P 1'
#
loop_
_entity.id
_entity.type
_entity.pdbx_description
1 polymer ?
#
loop_
_entity_poly.entity_id
_entity_poly.type
_entity_poly.pdbx_seq_one_letter_code
_entity_poly.pdbx_strand_id
1 'polypeptide(L)'
;MSQVETSQPRSAVLDVHSTNEPTPQLFHPALEPLLHSRTIRYQERVSCNCCAWPVYEILNDHNQLLYEINELDGCFMSQEAAVATDRHGTKVLHFQRKRHWDGCCFAPCKSIAVTDSGGELFGTVKHPQSWRGIFHVLDPAGSEIMRIANQRRSDSRGAQTFLISALNGEVIGRIVREGSRFCSYKLDFPDGLHLGAKATLLAVIKFIVMKMKGAPSSE
;
A
#
# COMPACT_ATOMS: atom_id res chain seq x y z
N MET A 1 39.15 -30.60 -55.08
CA MET A 1 38.02 -29.66 -54.97
C MET A 1 37.03 -30.27 -53.98
N SER A 2 37.11 -29.86 -52.72
CA SER A 2 36.24 -30.37 -51.65
C SER A 2 35.38 -29.20 -51.16
N GLN A 3 34.07 -29.31 -51.31
CA GLN A 3 33.11 -28.36 -50.75
C GLN A 3 32.93 -28.69 -49.27
N VAL A 4 33.16 -27.70 -48.41
CA VAL A 4 32.89 -27.76 -46.97
C VAL A 4 31.51 -27.14 -46.76
N GLU A 5 30.52 -27.98 -46.46
CA GLU A 5 29.20 -27.53 -45.99
C GLU A 5 29.31 -27.01 -44.55
N THR A 6 29.13 -25.71 -44.36
CA THR A 6 28.95 -25.09 -43.05
C THR A 6 27.48 -25.09 -42.68
N SER A 7 27.07 -26.05 -41.84
CA SER A 7 25.74 -26.11 -41.24
C SER A 7 25.64 -25.09 -40.09
N GLN A 8 24.88 -24.01 -40.29
CA GLN A 8 24.46 -23.10 -39.21
C GLN A 8 23.40 -23.78 -38.32
N PRO A 9 23.48 -23.67 -36.98
CA PRO A 9 22.40 -24.08 -36.10
C PRO A 9 21.25 -23.07 -36.15
N ARG A 10 20.05 -23.56 -36.48
CA ARG A 10 18.77 -22.85 -36.38
C ARG A 10 18.59 -22.33 -34.95
N SER A 11 18.50 -21.01 -34.80
CA SER A 11 17.99 -20.37 -33.59
C SER A 11 16.60 -20.90 -33.29
N ALA A 12 16.46 -21.60 -32.16
CA ALA A 12 15.18 -21.94 -31.58
C ALA A 12 14.47 -20.65 -31.18
N VAL A 13 13.40 -20.31 -31.90
CA VAL A 13 12.40 -19.35 -31.47
C VAL A 13 11.69 -20.00 -30.28
N LEU A 14 12.01 -19.53 -29.07
CA LEU A 14 11.20 -19.82 -27.89
C LEU A 14 9.88 -19.07 -28.06
N ASP A 15 8.85 -19.79 -28.49
CA ASP A 15 7.45 -19.38 -28.41
C ASP A 15 7.10 -19.13 -26.93
N VAL A 16 7.24 -17.88 -26.50
CA VAL A 16 6.60 -17.38 -25.29
C VAL A 16 5.14 -17.14 -25.63
N HIS A 17 4.34 -18.21 -25.61
CA HIS A 17 2.91 -18.10 -25.37
C HIS A 17 2.69 -17.67 -23.92
N SER A 18 2.92 -16.39 -23.65
CA SER A 18 2.31 -15.71 -22.50
C SER A 18 0.87 -15.44 -22.90
N THR A 19 -0.05 -16.30 -22.47
CA THR A 19 -1.48 -16.01 -22.46
C THR A 19 -1.73 -14.86 -21.48
N ASN A 20 -1.43 -13.64 -21.95
CA ASN A 20 -1.90 -12.40 -21.36
C ASN A 20 -3.38 -12.28 -21.69
N GLU A 21 -4.22 -13.01 -20.97
CA GLU A 21 -5.59 -12.55 -20.81
C GLU A 21 -5.53 -11.27 -19.96
N PRO A 22 -5.97 -10.10 -20.49
CA PRO A 22 -6.13 -8.93 -19.66
C PRO A 22 -7.19 -9.27 -18.61
N THR A 23 -6.77 -9.38 -17.35
CA THR A 23 -7.70 -9.43 -16.23
C THR A 23 -8.70 -8.29 -16.41
N PRO A 24 -10.02 -8.56 -16.42
CA PRO A 24 -11.02 -7.52 -16.64
C PRO A 24 -10.76 -6.43 -15.59
N GLN A 25 -10.39 -5.24 -16.07
CA GLN A 25 -10.22 -4.10 -15.17
C GLN A 25 -11.62 -3.77 -14.67
N LEU A 26 -11.91 -4.16 -13.42
CA LEU A 26 -13.08 -3.68 -12.72
C LEU A 26 -13.00 -2.17 -12.69
N PHE A 27 -13.88 -1.55 -13.46
CA PHE A 27 -14.01 -0.12 -13.50
C PHE A 27 -14.65 0.31 -12.19
N HIS A 28 -13.85 0.88 -11.30
CA HIS A 28 -14.32 1.51 -10.07
C HIS A 28 -14.25 3.03 -10.27
N PRO A 29 -15.34 3.69 -10.69
CA PRO A 29 -15.33 5.12 -11.02
C PRO A 29 -14.83 5.97 -9.85
N ALA A 30 -15.16 5.58 -8.63
CA ALA A 30 -14.75 6.30 -7.43
C ALA A 30 -13.24 6.18 -7.13
N LEU A 31 -12.55 5.20 -7.74
CA LEU A 31 -11.11 5.02 -7.65
C LEU A 31 -10.34 5.57 -8.86
N GLU A 32 -11.04 6.12 -9.85
CA GLU A 32 -10.45 6.74 -11.03
C GLU A 32 -9.41 7.83 -10.69
N PRO A 33 -9.59 8.69 -9.68
CA PRO A 33 -8.57 9.67 -9.31
C PRO A 33 -7.25 9.02 -8.85
N LEU A 34 -7.31 7.86 -8.19
CA LEU A 34 -6.13 7.10 -7.77
C LEU A 34 -5.40 6.48 -8.97
N LEU A 35 -6.16 6.02 -9.98
CA LEU A 35 -5.61 5.42 -11.19
C LEU A 35 -4.65 6.38 -11.89
N HIS A 36 -5.06 7.65 -12.03
CA HIS A 36 -4.31 8.70 -12.72
C HIS A 36 -3.17 9.30 -11.88
N SER A 37 -3.18 9.08 -10.57
CA SER A 37 -2.16 9.64 -9.68
C SER A 37 -0.85 8.86 -9.79
N ARG A 38 0.24 9.55 -10.09
CA ARG A 38 1.60 8.98 -10.02
C ARG A 38 2.18 9.04 -8.62
N THR A 39 1.84 10.10 -7.90
CA THR A 39 2.26 10.34 -6.53
C THR A 39 1.05 10.75 -5.72
N ILE A 40 0.99 10.28 -4.48
CA ILE A 40 -0.01 10.75 -3.50
C ILE A 40 0.67 11.18 -2.21
N ARG A 41 0.03 12.11 -1.50
CA ARG A 41 0.37 12.47 -0.13
C ARG A 41 -0.74 11.99 0.78
N TYR A 42 -0.38 11.15 1.74
CA TYR A 42 -1.22 10.74 2.86
C TYR A 42 -0.87 11.61 4.06
N GLN A 43 -1.78 12.44 4.54
CA GLN A 43 -1.50 13.36 5.64
C GLN A 43 -2.61 13.39 6.69
N GLU A 44 -2.22 13.54 7.95
CA GLU A 44 -3.14 13.83 9.03
C GLU A 44 -3.64 15.28 8.93
N ARG A 45 -4.97 15.46 8.92
CA ARG A 45 -5.57 16.80 8.96
C ARG A 45 -5.33 17.40 10.34
N VAL A 46 -4.80 18.62 10.37
CA VAL A 46 -4.62 19.36 11.63
C VAL A 46 -6.00 19.68 12.19
N SER A 47 -6.40 19.01 13.27
CA SER A 47 -7.59 19.35 14.03
C SER A 47 -7.18 19.91 15.38
N CYS A 48 -7.71 21.09 15.74
CA CYS A 48 -7.40 21.77 17.00
C CYS A 48 -8.16 21.18 18.21
N ASN A 49 -8.67 19.95 18.13
CA ASN A 49 -9.57 19.41 19.15
C ASN A 49 -8.99 18.18 19.84
N CYS A 50 -8.86 18.28 21.17
CA CYS A 50 -8.37 17.26 22.10
C CYS A 50 -9.24 15.97 22.15
N CYS A 51 -10.33 15.92 21.39
CA CYS A 51 -11.36 14.88 21.49
C CYS A 51 -11.80 14.31 20.13
N ALA A 52 -11.20 14.74 19.03
CA ALA A 52 -11.54 14.23 17.70
C ALA A 52 -10.55 13.13 17.29
N TRP A 53 -11.07 12.03 16.76
CA TRP A 53 -10.24 11.02 16.10
C TRP A 53 -9.50 11.65 14.91
N PRO A 54 -8.26 11.22 14.64
CA PRO A 54 -7.49 11.77 13.54
C PRO A 54 -8.17 11.44 12.22
N VAL A 55 -8.42 12.47 11.41
CA VAL A 55 -8.88 12.34 10.03
C VAL A 55 -7.65 12.47 9.14
N TYR A 56 -7.51 11.58 8.16
CA TYR A 56 -6.42 11.66 7.19
C TYR A 56 -6.96 12.01 5.81
N GLU A 57 -6.11 12.60 4.99
CA GLU A 57 -6.40 12.99 3.63
C GLU A 57 -5.41 12.31 2.69
N ILE A 58 -5.91 11.84 1.56
CA ILE A 58 -5.09 11.45 0.42
C ILE A 58 -5.21 12.56 -0.62
N LEU A 59 -4.10 13.21 -0.89
CA LEU A 59 -3.96 14.24 -1.91
C LEU A 59 -3.18 13.70 -3.11
N ASN A 60 -3.45 14.19 -4.31
CA ASN A 60 -2.57 13.98 -5.46
C ASN A 60 -1.35 14.92 -5.43
N ASP A 61 -0.52 14.85 -6.46
CA ASP A 61 0.65 15.70 -6.70
C ASP A 61 0.31 17.20 -6.90
N HIS A 62 -0.94 17.51 -7.23
CA HIS A 62 -1.46 18.87 -7.31
C HIS A 62 -2.12 19.37 -6.00
N ASN A 63 -1.95 18.64 -4.88
CA ASN A 63 -2.60 18.90 -3.59
C ASN A 63 -4.14 18.90 -3.64
N GLN A 64 -4.75 18.24 -4.63
CA GLN A 64 -6.19 18.05 -4.69
C GLN A 64 -6.59 16.86 -3.84
N LEU A 65 -7.62 17.02 -3.03
CA LEU A 65 -8.18 15.95 -2.21
C LEU A 65 -8.77 14.86 -3.11
N LEU A 66 -8.23 13.66 -3.00
CA LEU A 66 -8.77 12.46 -3.61
C LEU A 66 -9.75 11.78 -2.66
N TYR A 67 -9.28 11.52 -1.44
CA TYR A 67 -10.03 10.78 -0.43
C TYR A 67 -9.81 11.34 0.97
N GLU A 68 -10.85 11.27 1.78
CA GLU A 68 -10.77 11.42 3.21
C GLU A 68 -10.79 10.03 3.87
N ILE A 69 -9.93 9.80 4.84
CA ILE A 69 -9.89 8.55 5.59
C ILE A 69 -10.34 8.82 7.02
N ASN A 70 -11.46 8.19 7.34
CA ASN A 70 -12.06 8.21 8.65
C ASN A 70 -11.71 6.92 9.38
N GLU A 71 -10.99 7.05 10.50
CA GLU A 71 -10.79 5.92 11.42
C GLU A 71 -12.14 5.54 12.02
N LEU A 72 -12.46 4.25 11.96
CA LEU A 72 -13.64 3.75 12.67
C LEU A 72 -13.25 3.41 14.10
N ASP A 73 -14.16 3.72 15.02
CA ASP A 73 -13.95 3.78 16.47
C ASP A 73 -13.05 2.65 16.99
N GLY A 74 -12.05 3.06 17.78
CA GLY A 74 -10.95 2.24 18.31
C GLY A 74 -11.35 1.14 19.30
N CYS A 75 -12.61 0.72 19.32
CA CYS A 75 -13.00 -0.46 20.06
C CYS A 75 -12.19 -1.65 19.50
N PHE A 76 -11.44 -2.32 20.37
CA PHE A 76 -10.54 -3.43 20.03
C PHE A 76 -11.25 -4.60 19.32
N MET A 77 -12.59 -4.57 19.27
CA MET A 77 -13.44 -5.57 18.64
C MET A 77 -13.76 -5.29 17.16
N SER A 78 -13.58 -4.06 16.66
CA SER A 78 -13.90 -3.76 15.25
C SER A 78 -12.87 -4.37 14.29
N GLN A 79 -13.37 -5.17 13.34
CA GLN A 79 -12.58 -5.68 12.22
C GLN A 79 -12.29 -4.57 11.19
N GLU A 80 -13.12 -3.54 11.16
CA GLU A 80 -12.95 -2.40 10.27
C GLU A 80 -12.05 -1.36 10.92
N ALA A 81 -10.94 -1.05 10.26
CA ALA A 81 -9.91 -0.15 10.75
C ALA A 81 -10.19 1.30 10.38
N ALA A 82 -10.62 1.52 9.14
CA ALA A 82 -10.87 2.83 8.58
C ALA A 82 -11.66 2.68 7.28
N VAL A 83 -12.28 3.79 6.86
CA VAL A 83 -12.97 3.91 5.58
C VAL A 83 -12.41 5.11 4.84
N ALA A 84 -12.10 4.94 3.56
CA ALA A 84 -11.88 6.07 2.67
C ALA A 84 -13.21 6.49 2.04
N THR A 85 -13.46 7.79 1.99
CA THR A 85 -14.58 8.42 1.31
C THR A 85 -14.10 9.39 0.25
N ASP A 86 -14.83 9.52 -0.84
CA ASP A 86 -14.59 10.58 -1.84
C ASP A 86 -15.05 11.96 -1.33
N ARG A 87 -14.91 12.98 -2.18
CA ARG A 87 -15.35 14.36 -1.89
C ARG A 87 -16.85 14.53 -1.63
N HIS A 88 -17.66 13.55 -2.02
CA HIS A 88 -19.11 13.54 -1.82
C HIS A 88 -19.52 12.76 -0.56
N GLY A 89 -18.55 12.21 0.18
CA GLY A 89 -18.80 11.36 1.35
C GLY A 89 -19.14 9.92 0.99
N THR A 90 -19.03 9.53 -0.28
CA THR A 90 -19.28 8.15 -0.73
C THR A 90 -18.12 7.27 -0.29
N LYS A 91 -18.43 6.13 0.34
CA LYS A 91 -17.40 5.15 0.72
C LYS A 91 -16.77 4.54 -0.52
N VAL A 92 -15.45 4.48 -0.56
CA VAL A 92 -14.69 3.95 -1.71
C VAL A 92 -13.78 2.80 -1.34
N LEU A 93 -13.17 2.82 -0.16
CA LEU A 93 -12.31 1.75 0.33
C LEU A 93 -12.62 1.46 1.78
N HIS A 94 -12.55 0.18 2.12
CA HIS A 94 -12.63 -0.31 3.48
C HIS A 94 -11.29 -0.96 3.83
N PHE A 95 -10.70 -0.50 4.93
CA PHE A 95 -9.47 -1.07 5.47
C PHE A 95 -9.84 -2.02 6.61
N GLN A 96 -9.68 -3.33 6.40
CA GLN A 96 -10.09 -4.34 7.37
C GLN A 96 -8.87 -4.96 8.05
N ARG A 97 -8.78 -4.83 9.37
CA ARG A 97 -7.76 -5.49 10.19
C ARG A 97 -8.14 -6.97 10.34
N LYS A 98 -7.27 -7.86 9.86
CA LYS A 98 -7.30 -9.25 10.35
C LYS A 98 -6.44 -9.35 11.59
N ARG A 99 -7.10 -9.53 12.74
CA ARG A 99 -6.45 -9.90 14.00
C ARG A 99 -6.38 -11.42 14.07
N HIS A 100 -5.26 -11.94 14.55
CA HIS A 100 -5.21 -13.31 15.04
C HIS A 100 -5.58 -13.23 16.53
N TRP A 101 -6.77 -13.73 16.87
CA TRP A 101 -7.22 -13.77 18.26
C TRP A 101 -6.61 -14.98 18.95
N ASP A 102 -5.51 -14.74 19.67
CA ASP A 102 -4.88 -15.74 20.55
C ASP A 102 -5.32 -15.55 22.02
N GLY A 103 -6.50 -14.94 22.24
CA GLY A 103 -7.03 -14.64 23.58
C GLY A 103 -6.52 -13.34 24.24
N CYS A 104 -5.70 -12.53 23.56
CA CYS A 104 -5.17 -11.26 24.07
C CYS A 104 -5.67 -10.05 23.26
N CYS A 105 -6.33 -9.09 23.92
CA CYS A 105 -6.86 -7.86 23.32
C CYS A 105 -5.78 -6.95 22.70
N PHE A 106 -4.51 -7.16 23.05
CA PHE A 106 -3.35 -6.40 22.56
C PHE A 106 -2.59 -7.09 21.43
N ALA A 107 -3.13 -8.16 20.85
CA ALA A 107 -2.48 -8.86 19.74
C ALA A 107 -2.19 -7.86 18.59
N PRO A 108 -0.93 -7.79 18.10
CA PRO A 108 -0.58 -6.86 17.05
C PRO A 108 -1.37 -7.18 15.79
N CYS A 109 -1.88 -6.15 15.11
CA CYS A 109 -2.39 -6.32 13.75
C CYS A 109 -1.29 -7.00 12.91
N LYS A 110 -1.64 -8.13 12.28
CA LYS A 110 -0.73 -8.88 11.39
C LYS A 110 -0.96 -8.51 9.93
N SER A 111 -2.18 -8.08 9.59
CA SER A 111 -2.51 -7.70 8.22
C SER A 111 -3.71 -6.76 8.11
N ILE A 112 -3.71 -5.96 7.06
CA ILE A 112 -4.84 -5.12 6.63
C ILE A 112 -5.24 -5.56 5.23
N ALA A 113 -6.49 -6.00 5.08
CA ALA A 113 -7.12 -6.23 3.79
C ALA A 113 -7.76 -4.93 3.31
N VAL A 114 -7.73 -4.69 1.99
CA VAL A 114 -8.37 -3.52 1.37
C VAL A 114 -9.47 -4.03 0.47
N THR A 115 -10.70 -3.64 0.76
CA THR A 115 -11.84 -3.94 -0.10
C THR A 115 -12.46 -2.66 -0.65
N ASP A 116 -13.21 -2.78 -1.72
CA ASP A 116 -14.09 -1.71 -2.19
C ASP A 116 -15.36 -1.61 -1.30
N SER A 117 -16.29 -0.74 -1.69
CA SER A 117 -17.60 -0.60 -1.03
C SER A 117 -18.55 -1.80 -1.21
N GLY A 118 -18.32 -2.62 -2.24
CA GLY A 118 -19.06 -3.86 -2.50
C GLY A 118 -18.53 -5.06 -1.70
N GLY A 119 -17.37 -4.92 -1.05
CA GLY A 119 -16.69 -5.98 -0.33
C GLY A 119 -15.70 -6.79 -1.18
N GLU A 120 -15.47 -6.38 -2.42
CA GLU A 120 -14.47 -7.01 -3.29
C GLU A 120 -13.06 -6.69 -2.81
N LEU A 121 -12.21 -7.71 -2.71
CA LEU A 121 -10.85 -7.60 -2.21
C LEU A 121 -9.90 -7.09 -3.30
N PHE A 122 -9.23 -5.97 -3.06
CA PHE A 122 -8.14 -5.49 -3.91
C PHE A 122 -6.78 -6.13 -3.58
N GLY A 123 -6.58 -6.45 -2.31
CA GLY A 123 -5.32 -7.01 -1.85
C GLY A 123 -5.19 -6.94 -0.34
N THR A 124 -4.07 -7.47 0.15
CA THR A 124 -3.78 -7.54 1.59
C THR A 124 -2.35 -7.15 1.86
N VAL A 125 -2.13 -6.29 2.85
CA VAL A 125 -0.80 -6.02 3.40
C VAL A 125 -0.58 -6.91 4.61
N LYS A 126 0.49 -7.71 4.60
CA LYS A 126 0.93 -8.49 5.77
C LYS A 126 2.21 -7.90 6.35
N HIS A 127 2.27 -7.78 7.67
CA HIS A 127 3.49 -7.45 8.40
C HIS A 127 3.91 -8.70 9.19
N PRO A 128 4.98 -9.39 8.79
CA PRO A 128 5.49 -10.50 9.58
C PRO A 128 5.92 -9.96 10.94
N GLN A 129 5.69 -10.70 12.03
CA GLN A 129 5.90 -10.26 13.41
C GLN A 129 7.34 -9.78 13.76
N SER A 130 8.28 -9.81 12.81
CA SER A 130 9.63 -9.28 12.98
C SER A 130 9.64 -7.74 13.03
N TRP A 131 10.46 -7.18 13.91
CA TRP A 131 10.63 -5.73 14.15
C TRP A 131 11.35 -5.00 12.99
N ARG A 132 11.44 -5.61 11.81
CA ARG A 132 12.28 -5.13 10.71
C ARG A 132 11.58 -4.13 9.79
N GLY A 133 10.33 -3.77 10.06
CA GLY A 133 9.59 -2.80 9.23
C GLY A 133 9.45 -3.26 7.79
N ILE A 134 9.19 -4.56 7.62
CA ILE A 134 9.01 -5.23 6.33
C ILE A 134 7.51 -5.49 6.16
N PHE A 135 6.97 -5.23 4.98
CA PHE A 135 5.59 -5.50 4.60
C PHE A 135 5.56 -6.31 3.31
N HIS A 136 4.65 -7.27 3.25
CA HIS A 136 4.34 -8.04 2.06
C HIS A 136 3.01 -7.54 1.51
N VAL A 137 3.00 -7.12 0.26
CA VAL A 137 1.78 -6.73 -0.45
C VAL A 137 1.33 -7.92 -1.26
N LEU A 138 0.12 -8.40 -0.96
CA LEU A 138 -0.51 -9.53 -1.61
C LEU A 138 -1.64 -9.05 -2.51
N ASP A 139 -1.81 -9.73 -3.64
CA ASP A 139 -2.97 -9.60 -4.51
C ASP A 139 -4.25 -10.22 -3.87
N PRO A 140 -5.41 -10.15 -4.55
CA PRO A 140 -6.65 -10.75 -4.04
C PRO A 140 -6.58 -12.27 -3.86
N ALA A 141 -5.78 -12.97 -4.68
CA ALA A 141 -5.56 -14.41 -4.58
C ALA A 141 -4.65 -14.80 -3.40
N GLY A 142 -4.00 -13.81 -2.78
CA GLY A 142 -3.05 -14.00 -1.68
C GLY A 142 -1.61 -14.24 -2.14
N SER A 143 -1.32 -14.09 -3.43
CA SER A 143 0.04 -14.16 -3.97
C SER A 143 0.78 -12.86 -3.65
N GLU A 144 2.04 -12.98 -3.26
CA GLU A 144 2.88 -11.81 -3.02
C GLU A 144 3.23 -11.14 -4.34
N ILE A 145 3.03 -9.81 -4.44
CA ILE A 145 3.33 -9.04 -5.64
C ILE A 145 4.42 -7.99 -5.42
N MET A 146 4.56 -7.48 -4.18
CA MET A 146 5.57 -6.48 -3.83
C MET A 146 6.02 -6.63 -2.38
N ARG A 147 7.25 -6.17 -2.11
CA ARG A 147 7.85 -6.06 -0.78
C ARG A 147 8.13 -4.62 -0.44
N ILE A 148 7.90 -4.25 0.81
CA ILE A 148 8.20 -2.91 1.29
C ILE A 148 9.07 -3.03 2.52
N ALA A 149 10.19 -2.33 2.54
CA ALA A 149 11.12 -2.40 3.67
C ALA A 149 11.55 -1.01 4.09
N ASN A 150 11.61 -0.79 5.41
CA ASN A 150 12.18 0.42 5.98
C ASN A 150 13.68 0.49 5.65
N GLN A 151 14.08 1.51 4.91
CA GLN A 151 15.48 1.82 4.67
C GLN A 151 16.03 2.50 5.92
N ARG A 152 16.75 1.74 6.75
CA ARG A 152 17.43 2.24 7.95
C ARG A 152 18.65 3.12 7.62
N ARG A 153 18.47 4.19 6.85
CA ARG A 153 19.47 5.26 6.77
C ARG A 153 18.98 6.41 7.63
N SER A 154 19.63 6.51 8.79
CA SER A 154 19.62 7.69 9.65
C SER A 154 20.28 8.83 8.86
N ASP A 155 19.50 9.54 8.06
CA ASP A 155 19.88 10.91 7.78
C ASP A 155 19.76 11.70 9.09
N SER A 156 20.63 12.68 9.30
CA SER A 156 20.64 13.51 10.51
C SER A 156 19.35 14.32 10.73
N ARG A 157 18.36 14.17 9.84
CA ARG A 157 17.04 14.81 9.85
C ARG A 157 15.90 13.85 10.27
N GLY A 158 16.18 12.57 10.48
CA GLY A 158 15.19 11.60 10.95
C GLY A 158 14.08 11.28 9.95
N ALA A 159 14.33 11.45 8.65
CA ALA A 159 13.34 11.16 7.62
C ALA A 159 13.26 9.64 7.39
N GLN A 160 12.10 9.05 7.67
CA GLN A 160 11.87 7.63 7.45
C GLN A 160 11.50 7.37 6.00
N THR A 161 12.27 6.52 5.33
CA THR A 161 11.99 6.09 3.95
C THR A 161 11.74 4.59 3.90
N PHE A 162 10.71 4.17 3.18
CA PHE A 162 10.42 2.77 2.88
C PHE A 162 10.56 2.56 1.38
N LEU A 163 11.31 1.54 0.98
CA LEU A 163 11.50 1.18 -0.43
C LEU A 163 10.47 0.15 -0.83
N ILE A 164 9.84 0.34 -1.98
CA ILE A 164 8.92 -0.61 -2.61
C ILE A 164 9.72 -1.38 -3.64
N SER A 165 9.81 -2.70 -3.48
CA SER A 165 10.55 -3.59 -4.35
C SER A 165 9.62 -4.61 -5.00
N ALA A 166 9.86 -4.89 -6.28
CA ALA A 166 9.30 -6.05 -6.96
C ALA A 166 9.90 -7.35 -6.38
N LEU A 167 9.32 -8.49 -6.74
CA LEU A 167 9.75 -9.81 -6.23
C LEU A 167 11.16 -10.20 -6.69
N ASN A 168 11.62 -9.66 -7.82
CA ASN A 168 12.99 -9.81 -8.32
C ASN A 168 14.02 -8.99 -7.52
N GLY A 169 13.59 -8.18 -6.55
CA GLY A 169 14.44 -7.32 -5.72
C GLY A 169 14.68 -5.92 -6.28
N GLU A 170 14.16 -5.60 -7.47
CA GLU A 170 14.26 -4.27 -8.07
C GLU A 170 13.40 -3.26 -7.29
N VAL A 171 13.97 -2.08 -7.00
CA VAL A 171 13.24 -1.00 -6.34
C VAL A 171 12.42 -0.23 -7.37
N ILE A 172 11.10 -0.28 -7.24
CA ILE A 172 10.13 0.28 -8.20
C ILE A 172 9.39 1.51 -7.66
N GLY A 173 9.55 1.83 -6.38
CA GLY A 173 8.88 2.97 -5.76
C GLY A 173 9.35 3.20 -4.32
N ARG A 174 8.73 4.17 -3.64
CA ARG A 174 9.08 4.51 -2.26
C ARG A 174 7.95 5.22 -1.52
N ILE A 175 8.00 5.14 -0.20
CA ILE A 175 7.20 5.91 0.74
C ILE A 175 8.15 6.73 1.60
N VAL A 176 7.96 8.05 1.65
CA VAL A 176 8.83 8.98 2.39
C VAL A 176 7.99 9.71 3.43
N ARG A 177 8.42 9.72 4.68
CA ARG A 177 7.82 10.58 5.72
C ARG A 177 8.21 12.03 5.44
N GLU A 178 7.23 12.90 5.27
CA GLU A 178 7.42 14.35 5.11
C GLU A 178 7.11 15.07 6.43
N GLY A 179 7.98 16.00 6.83
CA GLY A 179 7.77 16.85 8.02
C GLY A 179 8.07 16.19 9.37
N SER A 180 8.14 17.03 10.42
CA SER A 180 8.56 16.63 11.77
C SER A 180 7.42 16.48 12.78
N ARG A 181 6.24 17.08 12.53
CA ARG A 181 5.16 17.21 13.52
C ARG A 181 3.87 16.46 13.21
N PHE A 182 3.60 16.15 11.94
CA PHE A 182 2.36 15.47 11.52
C PHE A 182 2.68 14.17 10.80
N CYS A 183 1.75 13.20 10.85
CA CYS A 183 1.85 11.98 10.06
C CYS A 183 1.61 12.30 8.59
N SER A 184 2.62 12.80 7.88
CA SER A 184 2.58 13.04 6.45
C SER A 184 3.54 12.10 5.72
N TYR A 185 3.03 11.43 4.70
CA TYR A 185 3.73 10.45 3.90
C TYR A 185 3.50 10.69 2.43
N LYS A 186 4.58 10.82 1.67
CA LYS A 186 4.55 10.83 0.22
C LYS A 186 4.78 9.41 -0.31
N LEU A 187 3.88 8.92 -1.15
CA LEU A 187 4.00 7.65 -1.84
C LEU A 187 4.15 7.92 -3.34
N ASP A 188 5.26 7.46 -3.90
CA ASP A 188 5.53 7.46 -5.34
C ASP A 188 5.15 6.07 -5.89
N PHE A 189 4.12 5.99 -6.74
CA PHE A 189 3.70 4.74 -7.35
C PHE A 189 4.66 4.32 -8.48
N PRO A 190 4.91 3.02 -8.63
CA PRO A 190 5.50 2.48 -9.86
C PRO A 190 4.65 2.81 -11.08
N ASP A 191 5.31 3.13 -12.19
CA ASP A 191 4.63 3.40 -13.46
C ASP A 191 3.88 2.13 -13.92
N GLY A 192 2.65 2.29 -14.41
CA GLY A 192 1.80 1.17 -14.86
C GLY A 192 1.22 0.29 -13.75
N LEU A 193 1.39 0.63 -12.46
CA LEU A 193 0.84 -0.16 -11.37
C LEU A 193 -0.70 -0.21 -11.42
N HIS A 194 -1.25 -1.42 -11.36
CA HIS A 194 -2.70 -1.65 -11.35
C HIS A 194 -3.42 -1.01 -10.15
N LEU A 195 -4.68 -0.65 -10.36
CA LEU A 195 -5.50 0.06 -9.38
C LEU A 195 -5.60 -0.64 -8.02
N GLY A 196 -5.85 -1.96 -8.01
CA GLY A 196 -5.93 -2.74 -6.77
C GLY A 196 -4.62 -2.74 -5.99
N ALA A 197 -3.48 -2.79 -6.69
CA ALA A 197 -2.17 -2.67 -6.07
C ALA A 197 -1.93 -1.26 -5.50
N LYS A 198 -2.32 -0.19 -6.22
CA LYS A 198 -2.28 1.19 -5.70
C LYS A 198 -3.12 1.34 -4.43
N ALA A 199 -4.35 0.85 -4.43
CA ALA A 199 -5.24 0.87 -3.28
C ALA A 199 -4.65 0.10 -2.08
N THR A 200 -4.05 -1.06 -2.34
CA THR A 200 -3.40 -1.88 -1.31
C THR A 200 -2.17 -1.18 -0.71
N LEU A 201 -1.41 -0.41 -1.49
CA LEU A 201 -0.29 0.39 -0.97
C LEU A 201 -0.72 1.47 0.03
N LEU A 202 -1.94 2.01 -0.08
CA LEU A 202 -2.48 2.94 0.92
C LEU A 202 -2.59 2.28 2.31
N ALA A 203 -2.91 0.98 2.36
CA ALA A 203 -2.97 0.24 3.61
C ALA A 203 -1.59 0.04 4.27
N VAL A 204 -0.50 0.13 3.51
CA VAL A 204 0.86 0.08 4.06
C VAL A 204 1.11 1.34 4.88
N ILE A 205 0.78 2.52 4.34
CA ILE A 205 0.91 3.79 5.06
C ILE A 205 0.04 3.75 6.33
N LYS A 206 -1.19 3.24 6.21
CA LYS A 206 -2.08 3.01 7.37
C LYS A 206 -1.39 2.17 8.46
N PHE A 207 -0.72 1.09 8.06
CA PHE A 207 0.00 0.21 8.97
C PHE A 207 1.16 0.93 9.68
N ILE A 208 1.92 1.73 8.93
CA ILE A 208 3.05 2.53 9.44
C ILE A 208 2.54 3.52 10.49
N VAL A 209 1.49 4.30 10.15
CA VAL A 209 0.88 5.30 11.04
C VAL A 209 0.36 4.64 12.33
N MET A 210 -0.34 3.50 12.22
CA MET A 210 -0.82 2.75 13.37
C MET A 210 0.29 2.27 14.30
N LYS A 211 1.42 1.81 13.75
CA LYS A 211 2.55 1.31 14.54
C LYS A 211 3.27 2.42 15.30
N MET A 212 3.41 3.61 14.71
CA MET A 212 4.05 4.74 15.38
C MET A 212 3.22 5.29 16.54
N LYS A 213 1.88 5.31 16.42
CA LYS A 213 1.00 5.78 17.51
C LYS A 213 0.95 4.82 18.71
N GLY A 214 1.28 3.54 18.51
CA GLY A 214 1.27 2.52 19.57
C GLY A 214 2.64 2.24 20.21
N ALA A 215 3.72 2.86 19.73
CA ALA A 215 5.01 2.75 20.40
C ALA A 215 4.98 3.64 21.65
N PRO A 216 5.24 3.12 22.87
CA PRO A 216 5.42 3.99 24.02
C PRO A 216 6.55 4.96 23.69
N SER A 217 6.28 6.26 23.83
CA SER A 217 7.30 7.28 23.79
C SER A 217 8.29 6.96 24.91
N SER A 218 9.41 6.34 24.57
CA SER A 218 10.54 6.22 25.47
C SER A 218 11.25 7.59 25.49
N GLU A 219 10.62 8.56 26.13
CA GLU A 219 11.23 9.78 26.65
C GLU A 219 11.22 9.72 28.17
#